data_AF-A0A1Q6F1U4-F1
#
_entry.id   AF-A0A1Q6F1U4-F1
#
_cell.length_a   1.000
_cell.length_b   1.000
_cell.length_c   1.000
_cell.angle_alpha   90.00
_cell.angle_beta   90.00
_cell.angle_gamma   90.00
#
_symmetry.space_group_name_H-M   'P 1'
#
loop_
_entity.id
_entity.type
_entity.pdbx_description
1 polymer ?
#
loop_
_entity_poly.entity_id
_entity_poly.type
_entity_poly.pdbx_seq_one_letter_code
_entity_poly.pdbx_strand_id
1 'polypeptide(L)'
;MENFRYWDIIRWKEGKRFEKPFEGLYFPGVGSYDLNSDGTDDVCIWSGTKPDTKIPVVYELGVDVKLSEGDHGYIRIHDDPNLVRTWNEERDYLYPIPTDDRVLTQGAISQNPGWDDGLKF
;
A
#
# COMPACT_ATOMS: atom_id res chain seq x y z
N MET A 1 5.24 16.85 13.22
CA MET A 1 5.02 17.27 11.82
C MET A 1 4.49 16.05 11.07
N GLU A 2 3.30 15.60 11.48
CA GLU A 2 2.58 14.47 10.87
C GLU A 2 1.33 15.05 10.17
N ASN A 3 0.73 14.29 9.24
CA ASN A 3 -0.41 14.67 8.38
C ASN A 3 -0.12 15.41 7.06
N PHE A 4 1.15 15.57 6.67
CA PHE A 4 1.50 16.13 5.35
C PHE A 4 2.12 15.12 4.38
N ARG A 5 2.25 13.84 4.74
CA ARG A 5 2.96 12.83 3.91
C ARG A 5 2.48 12.80 2.45
N TYR A 6 1.16 12.79 2.23
CA TYR A 6 0.61 12.85 0.88
C TYR A 6 1.03 14.14 0.17
N TRP A 7 0.77 15.29 0.81
CA TRP A 7 1.13 16.61 0.26
C TRP A 7 2.62 16.80 0.01
N ASP A 8 3.47 16.23 0.85
CA ASP A 8 4.92 16.26 0.67
C ASP A 8 5.30 15.43 -0.56
N ILE A 9 4.77 14.22 -0.70
CA ILE A 9 5.02 13.39 -1.90
C ILE A 9 4.59 14.11 -3.18
N ILE A 10 3.43 14.77 -3.16
CA ILE A 10 2.94 15.55 -4.30
C ILE A 10 3.84 16.77 -4.55
N ARG A 11 4.17 17.56 -3.51
CA ARG A 11 4.97 18.79 -3.63
C ARG A 11 6.40 18.52 -4.11
N TRP A 12 7.00 17.41 -3.66
CA TRP A 12 8.38 17.06 -3.98
C TRP A 12 8.55 16.23 -5.25
N LYS A 13 7.46 15.95 -5.98
CA LYS A 13 7.47 15.10 -7.18
C LYS A 13 8.07 13.71 -6.91
N GLU A 14 7.61 13.07 -5.83
CA GLU A 14 8.09 11.76 -5.34
C GLU A 14 7.04 10.63 -5.47
N GLY A 15 6.14 10.75 -6.44
CA GLY A 15 4.95 9.93 -6.59
C GLY A 15 5.20 8.45 -6.85
N LYS A 16 6.34 8.08 -7.45
CA LYS A 16 6.80 6.68 -7.52
C LYS A 16 6.80 5.93 -6.18
N ARG A 17 6.81 6.63 -5.04
CA ARG A 17 6.65 5.99 -3.72
C ARG A 17 5.31 5.29 -3.54
N PHE A 18 4.26 5.70 -4.25
CA PHE A 18 2.94 5.03 -4.20
C PHE A 18 2.91 3.68 -4.92
N GLU A 19 3.88 3.42 -5.80
CA GLU A 19 4.04 2.11 -6.45
C GLU A 19 4.61 1.06 -5.49
N LYS A 20 5.27 1.51 -4.41
CA LYS A 20 5.85 0.59 -3.43
C LYS A 20 4.74 -0.14 -2.65
N PRO A 21 4.96 -1.43 -2.34
CA PRO A 21 4.05 -2.19 -1.48
C PRO A 21 4.00 -1.59 -0.06
N PHE A 22 2.90 -1.82 0.64
CA PHE A 22 2.78 -1.47 2.05
C PHE A 22 3.39 -2.58 2.91
N GLU A 23 4.47 -2.26 3.60
CA GLU A 23 5.20 -3.14 4.49
C GLU A 23 4.86 -2.82 5.95
N GLY A 24 4.59 -3.87 6.72
CA GLY A 24 4.38 -3.81 8.17
C GLY A 24 5.65 -4.16 8.95
N LEU A 25 5.47 -4.82 10.10
CA LEU A 25 6.57 -5.30 10.94
C LEU A 25 7.40 -6.38 10.23
N TYR A 26 8.69 -6.42 10.55
CA TYR A 26 9.61 -7.49 10.11
C TYR A 26 9.55 -8.67 11.07
N PHE A 27 9.51 -9.88 10.51
CA PHE A 27 9.66 -11.13 11.26
C PHE A 27 10.79 -11.97 10.65
N PRO A 28 11.70 -12.54 11.47
CA PRO A 28 12.79 -13.37 10.98
C PRO A 28 12.34 -14.77 10.53
N GLY A 29 11.08 -15.16 10.77
CA GLY A 29 10.61 -16.51 10.48
C GLY A 29 9.22 -16.81 11.05
N VAL A 30 8.92 -18.11 11.06
CA VAL A 30 7.86 -18.71 11.88
C VAL A 30 8.33 -18.74 13.34
N GLY A 31 7.47 -18.36 14.28
CA GLY A 31 7.83 -18.31 15.70
C GLY A 31 6.86 -17.49 16.55
N SER A 32 7.20 -17.40 17.83
CA SER A 32 6.53 -16.53 18.80
C SER A 32 7.38 -15.30 19.07
N TYR A 33 6.73 -14.16 19.23
CA TYR A 33 7.37 -12.85 19.31
C TYR A 33 6.74 -11.99 20.40
N ASP A 34 7.58 -11.58 21.34
CA ASP A 34 7.34 -10.49 22.28
C ASP A 34 7.67 -9.17 21.58
N LEU A 35 6.63 -8.41 21.22
CA LEU A 35 6.76 -7.17 20.46
C LEU A 35 6.96 -5.95 21.36
N ASN A 36 6.67 -6.07 22.65
CA ASN A 36 6.71 -4.98 23.61
C ASN A 36 7.86 -5.14 24.65
N SER A 37 8.56 -6.27 24.63
CA SER A 37 9.65 -6.66 25.52
C SER A 37 9.25 -6.82 27.01
N ASP A 38 8.03 -7.28 27.30
CA ASP A 38 7.54 -7.55 28.66
C ASP A 38 7.82 -8.97 29.17
N GLY A 39 8.40 -9.83 28.33
CA GLY A 39 8.71 -11.22 28.63
C GLY A 39 7.58 -12.20 28.28
N THR A 40 6.48 -11.71 27.70
CA THR A 40 5.35 -12.50 27.22
C THR A 40 5.23 -12.37 25.71
N ASP A 41 5.13 -13.50 24.99
CA ASP A 41 4.93 -13.45 23.54
C ASP A 41 3.54 -12.88 23.20
N ASP A 42 3.52 -11.87 22.32
CA ASP A 42 2.30 -11.20 21.85
C ASP A 42 1.71 -11.87 20.60
N VAL A 43 2.59 -12.33 19.70
CA VAL A 43 2.21 -12.84 18.36
C VAL A 43 2.89 -14.16 18.08
N CYS A 44 2.15 -15.11 17.51
CA CYS A 44 2.67 -16.38 17.00
C CYS A 44 2.37 -16.49 15.51
N ILE A 45 3.40 -16.63 14.68
CA ILE A 45 3.28 -16.98 13.26
C ILE A 45 3.61 -18.47 13.15
N TRP A 46 2.72 -19.26 12.56
CA TRP A 46 2.88 -20.71 12.43
C TRP A 46 2.72 -21.19 10.99
N SER A 47 3.26 -22.37 10.67
CA SER A 47 3.03 -23.07 9.42
C SER A 47 2.89 -24.58 9.67
N GLY A 48 2.17 -25.29 8.80
CA GLY A 48 1.98 -26.74 8.90
C GLY A 48 0.94 -27.15 9.92
N THR A 49 1.33 -27.38 11.18
CA THR A 49 0.40 -27.79 12.25
C THR A 49 0.15 -26.63 13.21
N LYS A 50 -1.13 -26.29 13.41
CA LYS A 50 -1.52 -25.21 14.31
C LYS A 50 -1.05 -25.51 15.75
N PRO A 51 -0.27 -24.61 16.38
CA PRO A 51 0.21 -24.82 17.75
C PRO A 51 -0.93 -24.64 18.76
N ASP A 52 -0.90 -25.44 19.83
CA ASP A 52 -1.70 -25.20 21.03
C ASP A 52 -0.97 -24.17 21.90
N THR A 53 -1.41 -22.91 21.83
CA THR A 53 -0.75 -21.77 22.49
C THR A 53 -1.78 -20.85 23.14
N LYS A 54 -1.35 -20.14 24.19
CA LYS A 54 -2.12 -19.09 24.87
C LYS A 54 -1.80 -17.67 24.37
N ILE A 55 -0.90 -17.56 23.39
CA ILE A 55 -0.53 -16.29 22.77
C ILE A 55 -1.79 -15.68 22.13
N PRO A 56 -2.08 -14.38 22.37
CA PRO A 56 -3.37 -13.79 22.00
C PRO A 56 -3.56 -13.66 20.49
N VAL A 57 -2.49 -13.45 19.72
CA VAL A 57 -2.53 -13.30 18.26
C VAL A 57 -1.80 -14.46 17.60
N VAL A 58 -2.51 -15.25 16.79
CA VAL A 58 -1.96 -16.43 16.12
C VAL A 58 -2.31 -16.37 14.63
N TYR A 59 -1.29 -16.33 13.77
CA TYR A 59 -1.44 -16.21 12.32
C TYR A 59 -0.83 -17.40 11.58
N GLU A 60 -1.59 -17.98 10.66
CA GLU A 60 -1.08 -18.95 9.70
C GLU A 60 -0.32 -18.25 8.56
N LEU A 61 0.94 -18.62 8.36
CA LEU A 61 1.78 -18.09 7.28
C LEU A 61 1.21 -18.49 5.91
N GLY A 62 1.07 -17.50 5.02
CA GLY A 62 0.53 -17.64 3.67
C GLY A 62 -1.00 -17.55 3.59
N VAL A 63 -1.71 -17.67 4.73
CA VAL A 63 -3.18 -17.58 4.81
C VAL A 63 -3.60 -16.30 5.50
N ASP A 64 -3.26 -16.15 6.78
CA ASP A 64 -3.62 -14.97 7.57
C ASP A 64 -2.58 -13.84 7.41
N VAL A 65 -1.31 -14.20 7.25
CA VAL A 65 -0.19 -13.27 7.08
C VAL A 65 0.70 -13.69 5.93
N LYS A 66 1.11 -12.75 5.08
CA LYS A 66 2.12 -12.96 4.05
C LYS A 66 3.35 -12.13 4.38
N LEU A 67 4.52 -12.73 4.26
CA LEU A 67 5.80 -12.05 4.47
C LEU A 67 6.49 -11.79 3.13
N SER A 68 7.27 -10.71 3.07
CA SER A 68 7.88 -10.22 1.82
C SER A 68 8.84 -11.21 1.16
N GLU A 69 9.40 -12.15 1.92
CA GLU A 69 10.37 -13.14 1.45
C GLU A 69 9.85 -14.58 1.58
N GLY A 70 8.52 -14.73 1.73
CA GLY A 70 7.84 -16.02 1.82
C GLY A 70 7.71 -16.52 3.26
N ASP A 71 8.82 -16.87 3.89
CA ASP A 71 8.88 -17.39 5.27
C ASP A 71 9.49 -16.43 6.30
N HIS A 72 10.10 -15.34 5.85
CA HIS A 72 10.60 -14.22 6.66
C HIS A 72 10.37 -12.89 5.93
N GLY A 73 10.73 -11.78 6.58
CA GLY A 73 10.64 -10.45 6.00
C GLY A 73 9.54 -9.59 6.61
N TYR A 74 9.16 -8.52 5.90
CA TYR A 74 8.10 -7.60 6.33
C TYR A 74 6.71 -8.16 6.00
N ILE A 75 5.73 -7.90 6.88
CA ILE A 75 4.32 -8.17 6.57
C ILE A 75 3.92 -7.43 5.30
N ARG A 76 3.33 -8.14 4.35
CA ARG A 76 2.75 -7.61 3.11
C ARG A 76 1.25 -7.40 3.27
N ILE A 77 0.81 -6.14 3.21
CA ILE A 77 -0.62 -5.80 3.28
C ILE A 77 -1.14 -5.55 1.86
N HIS A 78 -2.34 -6.08 1.55
CA HIS A 78 -2.96 -6.01 0.22
C HIS A 78 -2.05 -6.57 -0.89
N ASP A 79 -1.43 -7.73 -0.61
CA ASP A 79 -0.56 -8.47 -1.52
C ASP A 79 -1.38 -9.32 -2.51
N ASP A 80 -2.26 -8.66 -3.24
CA ASP A 80 -2.97 -9.23 -4.37
C ASP A 80 -2.07 -9.12 -5.62
N PRO A 81 -1.72 -10.24 -6.27
CA PRO A 81 -0.88 -10.20 -7.48
C PRO A 81 -1.51 -9.42 -8.63
N ASN A 82 -2.83 -9.18 -8.60
CA ASN A 82 -3.54 -8.40 -9.62
C ASN A 82 -3.59 -6.91 -9.31
N LEU A 83 -3.20 -6.49 -8.09
CA LEU A 83 -3.15 -5.08 -7.71
C LEU A 83 -1.83 -4.45 -8.16
N VAL A 84 -1.76 -4.08 -9.44
CA VAL A 84 -0.62 -3.33 -9.98
C VAL A 84 -0.74 -1.86 -9.62
N ARG A 85 0.15 -1.38 -8.74
CA ARG A 85 0.24 0.04 -8.37
C ARG A 85 1.12 0.76 -9.38
N THR A 86 0.55 1.70 -10.11
CA THR A 86 1.28 2.52 -11.09
C THR A 86 1.12 4.00 -10.77
N TRP A 87 2.15 4.77 -11.08
CA TRP A 87 2.17 6.22 -10.97
C TRP A 87 2.81 6.81 -12.22
N ASN A 88 2.06 7.66 -12.92
CA ASN A 88 2.57 8.44 -14.03
C ASN A 88 3.06 9.80 -13.54
N GLU A 89 4.37 9.99 -13.56
CA GLU A 89 5.07 11.21 -13.11
C GLU A 89 4.69 12.48 -13.89
N GLU A 90 4.05 12.34 -15.05
CA GLU A 90 3.62 13.46 -15.88
C GLU A 90 2.11 13.73 -15.79
N ARG A 91 1.35 12.94 -15.01
CA ARG A 91 -0.11 13.01 -14.93
C ARG A 91 -0.67 13.02 -13.51
N ASP A 92 -0.23 12.10 -12.65
CA ASP A 92 -0.95 11.72 -11.42
C ASP A 92 -0.81 12.73 -10.26
N TYR A 93 -0.02 13.79 -10.47
CA TYR A 93 0.08 14.90 -9.51
C TYR A 93 -1.14 15.83 -9.51
N LEU A 94 -1.97 15.78 -10.55
CA LEU A 94 -3.16 16.60 -10.69
C LEU A 94 -4.37 15.71 -10.89
N TYR A 95 -5.49 16.07 -10.26
CA TYR A 95 -6.78 15.46 -10.56
C TYR A 95 -7.23 15.80 -11.99
N PRO A 96 -8.04 14.94 -12.64
CA PRO A 96 -8.61 15.28 -13.92
C PRO A 96 -9.58 16.46 -13.77
N ILE A 97 -9.62 17.32 -14.77
CA ILE A 97 -10.64 18.36 -14.87
C ILE A 97 -11.97 17.67 -15.18
N PRO A 98 -13.05 17.96 -14.44
CA PRO A 98 -14.36 17.35 -14.66
C PRO A 98 -14.87 17.55 -16.09
N THR A 99 -15.45 16.49 -16.67
CA THR A 99 -16.00 16.53 -18.03
C THR A 99 -17.10 17.58 -18.18
N ASP A 100 -17.97 17.73 -17.18
CA ASP A 100 -19.10 18.67 -17.23
C ASP A 100 -18.65 20.13 -17.37
N ASP A 101 -17.56 20.51 -16.69
CA ASP A 101 -16.99 21.86 -16.78
C ASP A 101 -16.42 22.14 -18.17
N ARG A 102 -15.79 21.13 -18.78
CA ARG A 102 -15.24 21.21 -20.15
C ARG A 102 -16.35 21.29 -21.21
N VAL A 103 -17.45 20.59 -20.98
CA VAL A 103 -18.66 20.67 -21.82
C VAL A 103 -19.33 22.04 -21.70
N LEU A 104 -19.53 22.54 -20.47
CA LEU A 104 -20.15 23.83 -20.20
C LEU A 104 -19.40 24.99 -20.88
N THR A 105 -18.08 24.90 -20.89
CA THR A 105 -17.20 25.90 -21.51
C THR A 105 -16.97 25.67 -23.00
N GLN A 106 -17.64 24.68 -23.60
CA GLN A 106 -17.49 24.31 -25.01
C GLN A 106 -16.03 24.10 -25.43
N GLY A 107 -15.22 23.52 -24.54
CA GLY A 107 -13.81 23.24 -24.78
C GLY A 107 -12.85 24.40 -24.55
N ALA A 108 -13.32 25.56 -24.07
CA ALA A 108 -12.40 26.64 -23.66
C ALA A 108 -11.48 26.20 -22.50
N ILE A 109 -11.89 25.21 -21.70
CA ILE A 109 -11.05 24.51 -20.73
C ILE A 109 -10.72 23.12 -21.28
N SER A 110 -9.43 22.87 -21.53
CA SER A 110 -8.92 21.56 -21.92
C SER A 110 -8.43 20.77 -20.70
N GLN A 111 -8.11 19.49 -20.90
CA GLN A 111 -7.66 18.61 -19.82
C GLN A 111 -6.22 18.93 -19.36
N ASN A 112 -5.88 18.55 -18.13
CA ASN A 112 -4.50 18.61 -17.61
C ASN A 112 -3.52 17.79 -18.48
N PRO A 113 -2.22 18.17 -18.56
CA PRO A 113 -1.22 17.38 -19.27
C PRO A 113 -1.19 15.91 -18.82
N GLY A 114 -0.95 15.00 -19.77
CA GLY A 114 -0.85 13.56 -19.52
C GLY A 114 -2.18 12.83 -19.28
N TRP A 115 -3.28 13.55 -19.11
CA TRP A 115 -4.62 12.97 -19.03
C TRP A 115 -5.24 12.88 -20.43
N ASP A 116 -5.51 11.66 -20.88
CA ASP A 116 -6.20 11.37 -22.14
C ASP A 116 -7.49 10.60 -21.84
N ASP A 117 -8.62 11.25 -22.11
CA ASP A 117 -9.96 10.69 -21.94
C ASP A 117 -10.69 10.47 -23.28
N GLY A 118 -9.99 10.63 -24.41
CA GLY A 118 -10.53 10.40 -25.75
C GLY A 118 -11.58 11.42 -26.22
N LEU A 119 -11.84 12.48 -25.46
CA LEU A 119 -12.81 13.52 -25.83
C LEU A 119 -12.12 14.64 -26.63
N LYS A 120 -12.78 15.08 -27.71
CA LYS A 120 -12.31 16.18 -28.56
C LYS A 120 -13.00 17.48 -28.14
N PHE A 121 -12.26 18.31 -27.41
CA PHE A 121 -12.66 19.66 -27.02
C PHE A 121 -11.64 20.66 -27.56
#